data_AF-A0A8S2SKH6-F1
#
_entry.id   AF-A0A8S2SKH6-F1
#
_cell.length_a   1.000
_cell.length_b   1.000
_cell.length_c   1.000
_cell.angle_alpha   90.00
_cell.angle_beta   90.00
_cell.angle_gamma   90.00
#
_symmetry.space_group_name_H-M   'P 1'
#
loop_
_entity.id
_entity.type
_entity.pdbx_description
1 polymer ?
#
loop_
_entity_poly.entity_id
_entity_poly.type
_entity_poly.pdbx_seq_one_letter_code
_entity_poly.pdbx_strand_id
1 'polypeptide(L)'
;PPQLTQPIVLHLPHLKRLDVTGINEIFHLVEAAPNLDYLKIDSNSLNMALDDTGTCELLQKRIVHLEVTNIQEIDSIPLDIIAQKFNNLRDIFLWVEKSTVFIDSLILAVLSMWKDKSLRSFYIKGSLTDDVSKNLSQWLMNHSHLDSEDLFLVEYDSKWITVWSQ
;
A
#
# COMPACT_ATOMS: atom_id res chain seq x y z
N PRO A 1 8.09 -12.14 47.38
CA PRO A 1 7.93 -12.28 45.92
C PRO A 1 7.70 -10.90 45.27
N PRO A 2 8.45 -10.52 44.21
CA PRO A 2 8.10 -9.32 43.46
C PRO A 2 6.70 -9.54 42.86
N GLN A 3 5.78 -8.61 43.12
CA GLN A 3 4.45 -8.64 42.51
C GLN A 3 4.62 -8.49 41.01
N LEU A 4 4.13 -9.47 40.24
CA LEU A 4 3.98 -9.36 38.79
C LEU A 4 3.04 -8.17 38.53
N THR A 5 3.61 -7.02 38.20
CA THR A 5 2.86 -5.86 37.72
C THR A 5 2.04 -6.30 36.52
N GLN A 6 0.71 -6.22 36.64
CA GLN A 6 -0.18 -6.53 35.53
C GLN A 6 0.24 -5.71 34.30
N PRO A 7 0.23 -6.31 33.10
CA PRO A 7 0.53 -5.58 31.86
C PRO A 7 -0.40 -4.38 31.75
N ILE A 8 0.18 -3.21 31.44
CA ILE A 8 -0.62 -2.02 31.16
C ILE A 8 -1.41 -2.29 29.88
N VAL A 9 -2.74 -2.27 29.97
CA VAL A 9 -3.60 -2.39 28.79
C VAL A 9 -3.40 -1.14 27.93
N LEU A 10 -2.89 -1.36 26.72
CA LEU A 10 -2.61 -0.28 25.78
C LEU A 10 -3.93 0.15 25.11
N HIS A 11 -4.25 1.44 25.17
CA HIS A 11 -5.40 2.02 24.50
C HIS A 11 -5.00 3.30 23.79
N LEU A 12 -5.10 3.32 22.45
CA LEU A 12 -4.59 4.36 21.57
C LEU A 12 -5.69 4.94 20.66
N PRO A 13 -6.79 5.48 21.22
CA PRO A 13 -7.97 5.90 20.45
C PRO A 13 -7.68 7.08 19.52
N HIS A 14 -6.60 7.82 19.74
CA HIS A 14 -6.21 8.97 18.91
C HIS A 14 -5.09 8.64 17.92
N LEU A 15 -4.54 7.42 17.93
CA LEU A 15 -3.51 7.04 16.99
C LEU A 15 -4.14 6.84 15.60
N LYS A 16 -3.77 7.71 14.66
CA LYS A 16 -4.20 7.66 13.26
C LYS A 16 -3.14 7.10 12.32
N ARG A 17 -1.86 7.33 12.66
CA ARG A 17 -0.70 6.94 11.87
C ARG A 17 0.23 6.05 12.68
N LEU A 18 0.63 4.94 12.09
CA LEU A 18 1.63 4.04 12.64
C LEU A 18 2.75 3.85 11.61
N ASP A 19 4.00 4.00 12.04
CA ASP A 19 5.20 3.71 11.26
C ASP A 19 5.90 2.51 11.89
N VAL A 20 6.12 1.47 11.11
CA VAL A 20 6.62 0.17 11.55
C VAL A 20 7.82 -0.20 10.71
N THR A 21 8.97 -0.35 11.37
CA THR A 21 10.21 -0.81 10.73
C THR A 21 10.87 -1.88 11.60
N GLY A 22 11.13 -3.06 11.03
CA GLY A 22 11.87 -4.14 11.70
C GLY A 22 11.12 -4.80 12.86
N ILE A 23 9.79 -4.66 12.93
CA ILE A 23 8.94 -5.27 13.96
C ILE A 23 8.12 -6.40 13.35
N ASN A 24 8.13 -7.55 14.01
CA ASN A 24 7.48 -8.77 13.53
C ASN A 24 6.02 -8.94 14.01
N GLU A 25 5.62 -8.26 15.08
CA GLU A 25 4.30 -8.42 15.71
C GLU A 25 3.67 -7.05 16.00
N ILE A 26 2.78 -6.60 15.10
CA ILE A 26 2.07 -5.32 15.25
C ILE A 26 0.64 -5.47 15.77
N PHE A 27 0.15 -6.71 15.94
CA PHE A 27 -1.25 -7.00 16.28
C PHE A 27 -1.76 -6.18 17.46
N HIS A 28 -1.04 -6.19 18.59
CA HIS A 28 -1.45 -5.47 19.79
C HIS A 28 -1.54 -3.94 19.60
N LEU A 29 -0.68 -3.37 18.75
CA LEU A 29 -0.72 -1.93 18.43
C LEU A 29 -1.96 -1.62 17.57
N VAL A 30 -2.23 -2.46 16.57
CA VAL A 30 -3.40 -2.33 15.69
C VAL A 30 -4.69 -2.53 16.50
N GLU A 31 -4.74 -3.50 17.40
CA GLU A 31 -5.88 -3.75 18.28
C GLU A 31 -6.14 -2.54 19.20
N ALA A 32 -5.09 -1.99 19.81
CA ALA A 32 -5.18 -0.83 20.69
C ALA A 32 -5.57 0.47 19.98
N ALA A 33 -5.40 0.55 18.65
CA ALA A 33 -5.62 1.75 17.83
C ALA A 33 -6.84 1.62 16.89
N PRO A 34 -8.08 1.79 17.37
CA PRO A 34 -9.29 1.60 16.57
C PRO A 34 -9.45 2.61 15.41
N ASN A 35 -8.81 3.78 15.51
CA ASN A 35 -8.90 4.86 14.53
C ASN A 35 -7.66 4.96 13.63
N LEU A 36 -6.83 3.91 13.60
CA LEU A 36 -5.66 3.83 12.72
C LEU A 36 -6.11 3.74 11.26
N ASP A 37 -5.84 4.76 10.47
CA ASP A 37 -6.19 4.84 9.04
C ASP A 37 -4.96 4.88 8.12
N TYR A 38 -3.78 5.21 8.68
CA TYR A 38 -2.51 5.28 7.97
C TYR A 38 -1.51 4.28 8.53
N LEU A 39 -1.01 3.38 7.67
CA LEU A 39 0.07 2.46 8.00
C LEU A 39 1.27 2.71 7.08
N LYS A 40 2.43 3.03 7.67
CA LYS A 40 3.72 2.90 7.02
C LYS A 40 4.43 1.67 7.57
N ILE A 41 4.89 0.79 6.70
CA ILE A 41 5.42 -0.51 7.08
C ILE A 41 6.50 -0.96 6.09
N ASP A 42 7.53 -1.66 6.53
CA ASP A 42 8.46 -2.30 5.58
C ASP A 42 7.84 -3.57 4.96
N SER A 43 8.35 -3.98 3.79
CA SER A 43 7.79 -5.10 3.02
C SER A 43 7.73 -6.41 3.80
N ASN A 44 8.72 -6.67 4.66
CA ASN A 44 8.79 -7.92 5.43
C ASN A 44 7.72 -7.93 6.52
N SER A 45 7.62 -6.84 7.27
CA SER A 45 6.58 -6.68 8.30
C SER A 45 5.17 -6.71 7.70
N LEU A 46 4.97 -6.19 6.48
CA LEU A 46 3.69 -6.27 5.79
C LEU A 46 3.31 -7.72 5.48
N ASN A 47 4.23 -8.51 4.91
CA ASN A 47 3.97 -9.91 4.59
C ASN A 47 3.56 -10.71 5.84
N MET A 48 4.27 -10.50 6.96
CA MET A 48 3.91 -11.13 8.23
C MET A 48 2.52 -10.69 8.72
N ALA A 49 2.18 -9.40 8.60
CA ALA A 49 0.86 -8.89 8.97
C ALA A 49 -0.27 -9.41 8.08
N LEU A 50 0.03 -9.75 6.82
CA LEU A 50 -0.94 -10.34 5.89
C LEU A 50 -1.16 -11.84 6.13
N ASP A 51 -0.16 -12.53 6.69
CA ASP A 51 -0.22 -13.94 7.09
C ASP A 51 -0.95 -14.14 8.43
N ASP A 52 -0.86 -13.17 9.36
CA ASP A 52 -1.62 -13.20 10.61
C ASP A 52 -3.08 -12.77 10.38
N THR A 53 -4.01 -13.74 10.42
CA THR A 53 -5.44 -13.51 10.13
C THR A 53 -6.03 -12.38 10.98
N GLY A 54 -5.69 -12.29 12.27
CA GLY A 54 -6.23 -11.28 13.18
C GLY A 54 -5.77 -9.87 12.80
N THR A 55 -4.47 -9.68 12.61
CA THR A 55 -3.89 -8.40 12.17
C THR A 55 -4.45 -8.02 10.80
N CYS A 56 -4.43 -8.96 9.85
CA CYS A 56 -4.91 -8.75 8.49
C CYS A 56 -6.36 -8.27 8.46
N GLU A 57 -7.24 -8.89 9.25
CA GLU A 57 -8.65 -8.52 9.35
C GLU A 57 -8.89 -7.11 9.92
N LEU A 58 -8.06 -6.67 10.86
CA LEU A 58 -8.15 -5.33 11.41
C LEU A 58 -7.62 -4.29 10.41
N LEU A 59 -6.47 -4.58 9.78
CA LEU A 59 -5.87 -3.70 8.80
C LEU A 59 -6.78 -3.48 7.59
N GLN A 60 -7.34 -4.55 7.01
CA GLN A 60 -8.18 -4.47 5.81
C GLN A 60 -9.46 -3.63 6.02
N LYS A 61 -9.96 -3.56 7.26
CA LYS A 61 -11.17 -2.78 7.62
C LYS A 61 -10.87 -1.30 7.84
N ARG A 62 -9.66 -0.96 8.29
CA ARG A 62 -9.36 0.36 8.84
C ARG A 62 -8.41 1.18 7.97
N ILE A 63 -7.42 0.54 7.37
CA ILE A 63 -6.37 1.25 6.64
C ILE A 63 -6.94 1.83 5.34
N VAL A 64 -6.75 3.13 5.20
CA VAL A 64 -7.11 3.94 4.03
C VAL A 64 -5.84 4.34 3.27
N HIS A 65 -4.73 4.54 3.98
CA HIS A 65 -3.44 4.92 3.43
C HIS A 65 -2.39 3.88 3.80
N LEU A 66 -1.77 3.25 2.80
CA LEU A 66 -0.70 2.27 2.99
C LEU A 66 0.59 2.75 2.33
N GLU A 67 1.64 2.87 3.12
CA GLU A 67 2.99 3.18 2.64
C GLU A 67 3.90 1.98 2.93
N VAL A 68 4.46 1.38 1.89
CA VAL A 68 5.33 0.21 1.97
C VAL A 68 6.76 0.61 1.63
N THR A 69 7.69 0.29 2.53
CA THR A 69 9.10 0.66 2.42
C THR A 69 10.01 -0.56 2.29
N ASN A 70 11.29 -0.32 1.94
CA ASN A 70 12.32 -1.34 1.79
C ASN A 70 11.96 -2.46 0.80
N ILE A 71 11.27 -2.11 -0.28
CA ILE A 71 10.88 -3.06 -1.31
C ILE A 71 12.11 -3.31 -2.20
N GLN A 72 12.66 -4.53 -2.13
CA GLN A 72 13.83 -4.90 -2.93
C GLN A 72 13.48 -5.04 -4.42
N GLU A 73 12.36 -5.72 -4.71
CA GLU A 73 11.81 -5.90 -6.05
C GLU A 73 10.29 -5.70 -6.00
N ILE A 74 9.70 -5.05 -7.00
CA ILE A 74 8.25 -4.76 -6.97
C ILE A 74 7.40 -6.05 -6.92
N ASP A 75 7.83 -7.09 -7.62
CA ASP A 75 7.13 -8.39 -7.68
C ASP A 75 7.13 -9.13 -6.34
N SER A 76 7.99 -8.73 -5.39
CA SER A 76 7.97 -9.30 -4.03
C SER A 76 6.82 -8.78 -3.18
N ILE A 77 6.08 -7.75 -3.66
CA ILE A 77 4.94 -7.18 -2.95
C ILE A 77 3.66 -7.87 -3.43
N PRO A 78 2.85 -8.43 -2.52
CA PRO A 78 1.64 -9.16 -2.88
C PRO A 78 0.51 -8.17 -3.19
N LEU A 79 0.65 -7.38 -4.27
CA LEU A 79 -0.30 -6.35 -4.69
C LEU A 79 -1.69 -6.93 -4.95
N ASP A 80 -1.77 -8.15 -5.46
CA ASP A 80 -3.02 -8.89 -5.66
C ASP A 80 -3.73 -9.19 -4.33
N ILE A 81 -3.00 -9.62 -3.31
CA ILE A 81 -3.53 -9.87 -1.97
C ILE A 81 -3.99 -8.56 -1.33
N ILE A 82 -3.18 -7.50 -1.44
CA ILE A 82 -3.52 -6.17 -0.93
C ILE A 82 -4.78 -5.67 -1.63
N ALA A 83 -4.84 -5.75 -2.96
CA ALA A 83 -6.00 -5.39 -3.75
C ALA A 83 -7.22 -6.15 -3.28
N GLN A 84 -7.15 -7.47 -3.16
CA GLN A 84 -8.29 -8.31 -2.77
C GLN A 84 -8.81 -8.00 -1.37
N LYS A 85 -7.90 -7.90 -0.38
CA LYS A 85 -8.27 -7.78 1.03
C LYS A 85 -8.68 -6.36 1.42
N PHE A 86 -7.96 -5.34 0.97
CA PHE A 86 -8.14 -3.96 1.45
C PHE A 86 -9.18 -3.19 0.63
N ASN A 87 -10.44 -3.25 1.05
CA ASN A 87 -11.53 -2.59 0.34
C ASN A 87 -11.63 -1.07 0.57
N ASN A 88 -11.08 -0.57 1.68
CA ASN A 88 -11.14 0.85 2.03
C ASN A 88 -9.89 1.64 1.62
N LEU A 89 -8.93 0.96 0.99
CA LEU A 89 -7.66 1.54 0.59
C LEU A 89 -7.89 2.57 -0.51
N ARG A 90 -7.46 3.80 -0.24
CA ARG A 90 -7.55 4.92 -1.18
C ARG A 90 -6.19 5.28 -1.73
N ASP A 91 -5.16 5.19 -0.88
CA ASP A 91 -3.83 5.65 -1.23
C ASP A 91 -2.79 4.58 -0.92
N ILE A 92 -1.98 4.24 -1.90
CA ILE A 92 -0.87 3.29 -1.78
C ILE A 92 0.41 3.98 -2.18
N PHE A 93 1.46 3.85 -1.38
CA PHE A 93 2.80 4.36 -1.70
C PHE A 93 3.83 3.25 -1.55
N LEU A 94 4.63 3.00 -2.58
CA LEU A 94 5.63 1.94 -2.62
C LEU A 94 7.02 2.55 -2.81
N TRP A 95 7.93 2.31 -1.86
CA TRP A 95 9.34 2.69 -1.97
C TRP A 95 10.17 1.48 -2.40
N VAL A 96 10.54 1.47 -3.68
CA VAL A 96 11.24 0.38 -4.35
C VAL A 96 12.70 0.75 -4.56
N GLU A 97 13.62 -0.08 -4.10
CA GLU A 97 15.05 0.15 -4.30
C GLU A 97 15.44 -0.05 -5.77
N LYS A 98 14.96 -1.15 -6.37
CA LYS A 98 15.21 -1.50 -7.77
C LYS A 98 14.03 -2.27 -8.35
N SER A 99 13.71 -2.03 -9.62
CA SER A 99 12.75 -2.85 -10.37
C SER A 99 13.31 -3.21 -11.73
N THR A 100 13.09 -4.45 -12.15
CA THR A 100 13.32 -4.93 -13.52
C THR A 100 12.02 -5.01 -14.32
N VAL A 101 10.89 -4.67 -13.70
CA VAL A 101 9.57 -4.72 -14.31
C VAL A 101 9.30 -3.46 -15.12
N PHE A 102 8.83 -3.64 -16.35
CA PHE A 102 8.34 -2.55 -17.18
C PHE A 102 7.19 -1.80 -16.49
N ILE A 103 7.36 -0.50 -16.33
CA ILE A 103 6.44 0.34 -15.56
C ILE A 103 5.02 0.32 -16.12
N ASP A 104 4.88 0.32 -17.44
CA ASP A 104 3.56 0.25 -18.06
C ASP A 104 2.81 -1.02 -17.63
N SER A 105 3.47 -2.17 -17.62
CA SER A 105 2.90 -3.45 -17.21
C SER A 105 2.45 -3.44 -15.75
N LEU A 106 3.25 -2.83 -14.87
CA LEU A 106 2.92 -2.66 -13.46
C LEU A 106 1.72 -1.73 -13.25
N ILE A 107 1.70 -0.57 -13.92
CA ILE A 107 0.59 0.37 -13.85
C ILE A 107 -0.70 -0.31 -14.34
N LEU A 108 -0.65 -0.99 -15.48
CA LEU A 108 -1.78 -1.73 -16.03
C LEU A 108 -2.29 -2.81 -15.07
N ALA A 109 -1.38 -3.55 -14.43
CA ALA A 109 -1.75 -4.55 -13.44
C ALA A 109 -2.47 -3.92 -12.23
N VAL A 110 -1.94 -2.82 -11.69
CA VAL A 110 -2.56 -2.09 -10.56
C VAL A 110 -3.92 -1.55 -10.97
N LEU A 111 -4.03 -0.84 -12.09
CA LEU A 111 -5.31 -0.31 -12.53
C LEU A 111 -6.34 -1.42 -12.78
N SER A 112 -5.92 -2.56 -13.32
CA SER A 112 -6.80 -3.72 -13.50
C SER A 112 -7.26 -4.32 -12.17
N MET A 113 -6.38 -4.37 -11.16
CA MET A 113 -6.68 -4.93 -9.83
C MET A 113 -7.64 -4.06 -9.02
N TRP A 114 -7.62 -2.74 -9.24
CA TRP A 114 -8.45 -1.77 -8.52
C TRP A 114 -9.59 -1.16 -9.33
N LYS A 115 -9.90 -1.71 -10.53
CA LYS A 115 -10.93 -1.20 -11.44
C LYS A 115 -12.30 -0.92 -10.79
N ASP A 116 -12.70 -1.75 -9.84
CA ASP A 116 -14.00 -1.64 -9.14
C ASP A 116 -13.85 -1.19 -7.67
N LYS A 117 -12.73 -0.55 -7.33
CA LYS A 117 -12.38 -0.14 -5.95
C LYS A 117 -12.12 1.36 -5.86
N SER A 118 -12.22 1.91 -4.65
CA SER A 118 -12.07 3.34 -4.37
C SER A 118 -10.60 3.82 -4.31
N LEU A 119 -9.71 3.23 -5.11
CA LEU A 119 -8.30 3.64 -5.13
C LEU A 119 -8.19 5.00 -5.81
N ARG A 120 -7.89 6.02 -5.01
CA ARG A 120 -7.71 7.38 -5.48
C ARG A 120 -6.30 7.63 -5.93
N SER A 121 -5.32 7.06 -5.22
CA SER A 121 -3.93 7.29 -5.57
C SER A 121 -3.02 6.12 -5.35
N PHE A 122 -2.03 6.04 -6.23
CA PHE A 122 -1.03 5.01 -6.22
C PHE A 122 0.29 5.64 -6.61
N TYR A 123 1.27 5.44 -5.74
CA TYR A 123 2.59 6.01 -5.84
C TYR A 123 3.65 4.94 -5.81
N ILE A 124 4.60 5.03 -6.72
CA ILE A 124 5.82 4.23 -6.69
C ILE A 124 6.99 5.18 -6.78
N LYS A 125 7.98 4.98 -5.92
CA LYS A 125 9.24 5.71 -5.92
C LYS A 125 10.40 4.74 -5.91
N GLY A 126 11.29 4.85 -6.90
CA GLY A 126 12.45 3.98 -7.01
C GLY A 126 13.30 4.18 -8.25
N SER A 127 14.38 3.41 -8.36
CA SER A 127 15.15 3.28 -9.60
C SER A 127 14.46 2.26 -10.50
N LEU A 128 13.50 2.72 -11.27
CA LEU A 128 12.77 1.91 -12.24
C LEU A 128 13.49 2.00 -13.59
N THR A 129 13.64 0.89 -14.30
CA THR A 129 14.16 0.88 -15.67
C THR A 129 12.98 0.91 -16.65
N ASP A 130 13.17 1.51 -17.83
CA ASP A 130 12.27 1.50 -19.01
C ASP A 130 11.25 2.64 -19.23
N ASP A 131 11.07 2.99 -20.52
CA ASP A 131 10.15 4.00 -21.04
C ASP A 131 8.67 3.57 -20.92
N VAL A 132 7.79 4.52 -20.59
CA VAL A 132 6.33 4.31 -20.61
C VAL A 132 5.82 4.22 -22.05
N SER A 133 5.27 3.08 -22.44
CA SER A 133 4.80 2.83 -23.80
C SER A 133 3.38 3.36 -24.07
N LYS A 134 3.04 3.51 -25.36
CA LYS A 134 1.70 3.95 -25.84
C LYS A 134 0.53 3.07 -25.36
N ASN A 135 0.81 1.85 -24.89
CA ASN A 135 -0.21 0.92 -24.40
C ASN A 135 -0.91 1.43 -23.13
N LEU A 136 -0.21 2.20 -22.28
CA LEU A 136 -0.78 2.75 -21.06
C LEU A 136 -1.93 3.73 -21.36
N SER A 137 -1.70 4.68 -22.28
CA SER A 137 -2.72 5.65 -22.70
C SER A 137 -3.95 4.96 -23.30
N GLN A 138 -3.74 3.95 -24.15
CA GLN A 138 -4.84 3.25 -24.80
C GLN A 138 -5.64 2.39 -23.81
N TRP A 139 -4.98 1.77 -22.84
CA TRP A 139 -5.66 1.01 -21.80
C TRP A 139 -6.47 1.92 -20.88
N LEU A 140 -5.92 3.07 -20.45
CA LEU A 140 -6.63 4.06 -19.63
C LEU A 140 -7.94 4.46 -20.29
N MET A 141 -7.90 4.87 -21.56
CA MET A 141 -9.11 5.20 -22.33
C MET A 141 -10.12 4.04 -22.41
N ASN A 142 -9.64 2.80 -22.43
CA ASN A 142 -10.48 1.62 -22.67
C ASN A 142 -10.98 0.95 -21.38
N HIS A 143 -10.35 1.18 -20.23
CA HIS A 143 -10.56 0.37 -19.02
C HIS A 143 -10.57 1.17 -17.72
N SER A 144 -10.14 2.43 -17.70
CA SER A 144 -10.12 3.20 -16.47
C SER A 144 -11.51 3.82 -16.22
N HIS A 145 -12.20 3.36 -15.19
CA HIS A 145 -13.26 4.12 -14.52
C HIS A 145 -12.65 5.17 -13.57
N LEU A 146 -11.45 5.68 -13.88
CA LEU A 146 -10.85 6.76 -13.12
C LEU A 146 -11.76 7.97 -13.34
N ASP A 147 -12.31 8.52 -12.26
CA ASP A 147 -13.02 9.79 -12.33
C ASP A 147 -12.00 10.94 -12.25
N SER A 148 -12.42 12.17 -12.58
CA SER A 148 -11.54 13.36 -12.55
C SER A 148 -10.95 13.67 -11.16
N GLU A 149 -11.40 12.97 -10.10
CA GLU A 149 -10.87 13.08 -8.74
C GLU A 149 -9.78 12.04 -8.40
N ASP A 150 -9.55 11.04 -9.26
CA ASP A 150 -8.54 10.01 -9.04
C ASP A 150 -7.18 10.44 -9.60
N LEU A 151 -6.14 10.32 -8.77
CA LEU A 151 -4.77 10.77 -9.00
C LEU A 151 -3.78 9.59 -8.96
N PHE A 152 -3.38 9.08 -10.10
CA PHE A 152 -2.37 8.02 -10.16
C PHE A 152 -1.00 8.61 -10.50
N LEU A 153 -0.01 8.49 -9.61
CA LEU A 153 1.26 9.22 -9.68
C LEU A 153 2.46 8.30 -9.56
N VAL A 154 3.21 8.07 -10.63
CA VAL A 154 4.41 7.22 -10.59
C VAL A 154 5.67 8.09 -10.66
N GLU A 155 6.58 7.97 -9.70
CA GLU A 155 7.92 8.59 -9.80
C GLU A 155 8.87 7.66 -10.54
N TYR A 156 9.40 8.13 -11.67
CA TYR A 156 10.32 7.45 -12.56
C TYR A 156 11.58 8.29 -12.79
N ASP A 157 12.77 7.76 -12.50
CA ASP A 157 14.06 8.40 -12.78
C ASP A 157 14.11 9.89 -12.35
N SER A 158 13.67 10.17 -11.12
CA SER A 158 13.55 11.54 -10.55
C SER A 158 12.54 12.47 -11.27
N LYS A 159 11.64 11.93 -12.08
CA LYS A 159 10.52 12.62 -12.74
C LYS A 159 9.19 11.99 -12.33
N TRP A 160 8.15 12.81 -12.18
CA TRP A 160 6.81 12.33 -11.89
C TRP A 160 6.02 12.12 -13.19
N ILE A 161 5.49 10.92 -13.37
CA ILE A 161 4.50 10.58 -14.38
C ILE A 161 3.14 10.60 -13.70
N THR A 162 2.31 11.56 -14.08
CA THR A 162 0.93 11.58 -13.62
C THR A 162 0.02 10.99 -14.67
N VAL A 163 -0.79 10.03 -14.23
CA VAL A 163 -1.79 9.33 -15.01
C VAL A 163 -3.16 9.85 -14.58
N TRP A 164 -3.89 10.41 -15.54
CA TRP A 164 -5.25 10.94 -15.37
C TRP A 164 -6.16 10.28 -16.41
N SER A 165 -7.43 10.05 -16.06
CA SER A 165 -8.49 9.93 -17.08
C SER A 165 -8.84 11.31 -17.63
N GLN A 166 -9.29 11.34 -18.89
CA GLN A 166 -9.85 12.53 -19.53
C GLN A 166 -11.35 12.64 -19.27
#